data_AF-A0A960GD71-F1
#
_entry.id   AF-A0A960GD71-F1
#
_cell.length_a   1.000
_cell.length_b   1.000
_cell.length_c   1.000
_cell.angle_alpha   90.00
_cell.angle_beta   90.00
_cell.angle_gamma   90.00
#
_symmetry.space_group_name_H-M   'P 1'
#
loop_
_entity.id
_entity.type
_entity.pdbx_description
1 polymer ?
#
loop_
_entity_poly.entity_id
_entity_poly.type
_entity_poly.pdbx_seq_one_letter_code
_entity_poly.pdbx_strand_id
1 'polypeptide(L)' 'ADPTGTWSLGADDFEANGRLIGGLGLPTLVVQEGGYRVRTLGTNARRFFHGLWCAAHGRPA' A
#
# COMPACT_ATOMS: atom_id res chain seq x y z
N ALA A 1 -4.21 15.01 -6.12
CA ALA A 1 -3.55 13.90 -6.80
C ALA A 1 -2.04 14.10 -6.79
N ASP A 2 -1.27 13.03 -6.98
CA ASP A 2 0.16 13.10 -7.28
C ASP A 2 0.37 13.84 -8.61
N PRO A 3 1.38 14.75 -8.74
CA PRO A 3 1.55 15.56 -9.94
C PRO A 3 1.95 14.76 -11.19
N THR A 4 2.48 13.53 -11.04
CA THR A 4 2.88 12.70 -12.19
C THR A 4 1.93 11.52 -12.41
N GLY A 5 0.88 11.39 -11.62
CA GLY A 5 -0.07 10.28 -11.68
C GLY A 5 -1.32 10.61 -12.51
N THR A 6 -1.83 9.62 -13.24
CA THR A 6 -3.09 9.71 -14.00
C THR A 6 -4.27 9.05 -13.29
N TRP A 7 -4.05 8.38 -12.15
CA TRP A 7 -5.08 7.67 -11.40
C TRP A 7 -5.54 8.44 -10.15
N SER A 8 -6.82 8.27 -9.82
CA SER A 8 -7.46 8.92 -8.67
C SER A 8 -7.42 8.04 -7.41
N LEU A 9 -6.35 7.27 -7.20
CA LEU A 9 -6.21 6.38 -6.05
C LEU A 9 -6.08 7.16 -4.74
N GLY A 10 -6.87 6.76 -3.75
CA GLY A 10 -6.85 7.22 -2.37
C GLY A 10 -6.21 6.21 -1.41
N ALA A 11 -6.16 6.58 -0.13
CA ALA A 11 -5.47 5.79 0.88
C ALA A 11 -6.10 4.38 1.09
N ASP A 12 -7.42 4.27 0.97
CA ASP A 12 -8.14 3.00 1.08
C ASP A 12 -7.82 2.05 -0.10
N ASP A 13 -7.61 2.60 -1.30
CA ASP A 13 -7.20 1.82 -2.47
C ASP A 13 -5.79 1.25 -2.28
N PHE A 14 -4.88 2.01 -1.68
CA PHE A 14 -3.54 1.51 -1.33
C PHE A 14 -3.61 0.37 -0.31
N GLU A 15 -4.52 0.42 0.67
CA GLU A 15 -4.74 -0.72 1.57
C GLU A 15 -5.27 -1.95 0.84
N ALA A 16 -6.24 -1.77 -0.07
CA ALA A 16 -6.77 -2.86 -0.87
C ALA A 16 -5.66 -3.51 -1.71
N ASN A 17 -4.80 -2.71 -2.36
CA ASN A 17 -3.62 -3.20 -3.08
C ASN A 17 -2.70 -4.03 -2.19
N GLY A 18 -2.40 -3.54 -0.98
CA GLY A 18 -1.61 -4.28 0.00
C GLY A 18 -2.24 -5.63 0.35
N ARG A 19 -3.55 -5.67 0.64
CA ARG A 19 -4.28 -6.91 0.97
C ARG A 19 -4.24 -7.91 -0.17
N LEU A 20 -4.42 -7.46 -1.42
CA LEU A 20 -4.37 -8.32 -2.60
C LEU A 20 -3.00 -8.99 -2.74
N ILE A 21 -1.91 -8.23 -2.58
CA ILE A 21 -0.55 -8.76 -2.66
C ILE A 21 -0.26 -9.70 -1.48
N GLY A 22 -0.61 -9.30 -0.25
CA GLY A 22 -0.36 -10.12 0.93
C GLY A 22 -1.13 -11.44 0.92
N GLY A 23 -2.34 -11.45 0.34
CA GLY A 23 -3.16 -12.65 0.17
C GLY A 23 -2.55 -13.70 -0.77
N LEU A 24 -1.50 -13.37 -1.52
CA LEU A 24 -0.76 -14.35 -2.32
C LEU A 24 0.05 -15.32 -1.47
N GLY A 25 0.37 -14.98 -0.21
CA GLY A 25 1.10 -15.86 0.71
C GLY A 25 2.56 -16.14 0.31
N LEU A 26 3.17 -15.26 -0.49
CA LEU A 26 4.55 -15.40 -0.97
C LEU A 26 5.52 -14.56 -0.13
N PRO A 27 6.79 -15.01 0.06
CA PRO A 27 7.85 -14.14 0.56
C PRO A 27 7.98 -12.91 -0.34
N THR A 28 7.67 -11.74 0.21
CA THR A 28 7.51 -10.50 -0.57
C THR A 28 8.55 -9.46 -0.14
N LEU A 29 9.41 -9.04 -1.06
CA LEU A 29 10.28 -7.87 -0.93
C LEU A 29 9.56 -6.65 -1.52
N VAL A 30 9.41 -5.58 -0.75
CA VAL A 30 8.85 -4.32 -1.23
C VAL A 30 9.97 -3.33 -1.53
N VAL A 31 9.99 -2.79 -2.75
CA VAL A 31 10.96 -1.78 -3.20
C VAL A 31 10.22 -0.46 -3.44
N GLN A 32 10.68 0.62 -2.81
CA GLN A 32 10.07 1.94 -2.96
C GLN A 32 10.56 2.60 -4.25
N GLU A 33 9.62 2.92 -5.14
CA GLU A 33 9.86 3.62 -6.41
C GLU A 33 9.50 5.11 -6.29
N GLY A 34 8.67 5.63 -7.18
CA GLY A 34 8.17 7.02 -7.16
C GLY A 34 7.14 7.32 -6.06
N GLY A 35 6.60 8.54 -6.11
CA GLY A 35 5.69 9.08 -5.10
C GLY A 35 6.09 10.50 -4.76
N TYR A 36 5.60 11.47 -5.54
CA TYR A 36 6.12 12.83 -5.57
C TYR A 36 5.31 13.81 -4.74
N ARG A 37 4.10 13.42 -4.31
CA ARG A 37 3.29 14.21 -3.38
C ARG A 37 3.55 13.82 -1.92
N VAL A 38 4.57 14.45 -1.33
CA VAL A 38 5.01 14.23 0.07
C VAL A 38 3.86 14.30 1.09
N ARG A 39 2.92 15.25 0.94
CA ARG A 39 1.79 15.43 1.86
C ARG A 39 0.89 14.19 2.02
N THR A 40 0.81 13.34 1.01
CA THR A 40 -0.03 12.13 1.01
C THR A 40 0.78 10.84 1.02
N LEU A 41 2.09 10.91 0.73
CA LEU A 41 2.95 9.74 0.59
C LEU A 41 2.96 8.85 1.85
N GLY A 42 3.13 9.46 3.04
CA GLY A 42 3.17 8.73 4.30
C GLY A 42 1.89 7.97 4.61
N THR A 43 0.73 8.62 4.44
CA THR A 43 -0.58 7.98 4.66
C THR A 43 -0.81 6.84 3.67
N ASN A 44 -0.51 7.05 2.38
CA ASN A 44 -0.70 6.02 1.36
C ASN A 44 0.21 4.81 1.59
N ALA A 45 1.50 5.05 1.88
CA ALA A 45 2.46 3.98 2.20
C ALA A 45 2.02 3.19 3.45
N ARG A 46 1.63 3.87 4.54
CA ARG A 46 1.12 3.20 5.75
C ARG A 46 -0.07 2.29 5.43
N ARG A 47 -1.04 2.77 4.67
CA ARG A 47 -2.25 1.98 4.32
C ARG A 47 -1.89 0.77 3.47
N PHE A 48 -0.99 0.92 2.50
CA PHE A 48 -0.45 -0.20 1.73
C PHE A 48 0.19 -1.27 2.63
N PHE A 49 1.13 -0.90 3.48
CA PHE A 49 1.81 -1.86 4.36
C PHE A 49 0.88 -2.48 5.39
N HIS A 50 -0.12 -1.74 5.90
CA HIS A 50 -1.14 -2.30 6.78
C HIS A 50 -1.93 -3.43 6.10
N GLY A 51 -2.39 -3.19 4.86
CA GLY A 51 -3.10 -4.20 4.07
C GLY A 51 -2.23 -5.42 3.78
N LEU A 52 -0.99 -5.20 3.35
CA LEU A 52 -0.01 -6.24 3.07
C LEU A 52 0.24 -7.14 4.28
N TRP A 53 0.56 -6.53 5.43
CA TRP A 53 0.84 -7.25 6.67
C TRP A 53 -0.36 -8.06 7.18
N CYS A 54 -1.54 -7.43 7.22
CA CYS A 54 -2.75 -8.10 7.71
C CYS A 54 -3.11 -9.33 6.87
N ALA A 55 -2.98 -9.25 5.55
CA ALA A 55 -3.29 -10.36 4.65
C ALA A 55 -2.21 -11.46 4.66
N ALA A 56 -0.93 -11.09 4.74
CA ALA A 56 0.17 -12.04 4.74
C ALA A 56 0.31 -12.83 6.07
N HIS A 57 -0.14 -12.27 7.20
CA HIS A 57 0.20 -12.79 8.54
C HIS A 57 -0.94 -12.84 9.57
N GLY A 58 -2.20 -12.58 9.19
CA GLY A 58 -3.24 -12.24 10.18
C GLY A 58 -3.37 -13.20 11.37
N ARG A 59 -3.53 -12.77 12.64
CA ARG A 59 -3.46 -11.45 13.33
C ARG A 59 -3.22 -11.71 14.85
N PRO A 60 -2.92 -10.69 15.67
CA PRO A 60 -3.80 -10.47 16.83
C PRO A 60 -4.64 -9.20 16.67
N ALA A 61 -5.70 -9.15 17.47
CA ALA A 61 -6.74 -8.12 17.53
C ALA A 61 -6.22 -6.68 17.51
#